data_AF-A0A8T7CPX1-F1
#
_entry.id   AF-A0A8T7CPX1-F1
#
_cell.length_a   1.000
_cell.length_b   1.000
_cell.length_c   1.000
_cell.angle_alpha   90.00
_cell.angle_beta   90.00
_cell.angle_gamma   90.00
#
_symmetry.space_group_name_H-M   'P 1'
#
loop_
_entity.id
_entity.type
_entity.pdbx_description
1 polymer ?
#
loop_
_entity_poly.entity_id
_entity_poly.type
_entity_poly.pdbx_seq_one_letter_code
_entity_poly.pdbx_strand_id
1 'polypeptide(L)'
;MIKHLSVATRRQGLYDVTAQLAAVVTDSGIEDGLCTLLVQHTSASLIIQENADPAVQDDLHNWLNRLVAENDPLYTHTDEGPD
;
A
#
# COMPACT_ATOMS: atom_id res chain seq x y z
N MET A 1 9.96 12.15 15.58
CA MET A 1 10.23 12.73 14.24
C MET A 1 9.08 12.33 13.33
N ILE A 2 8.54 13.23 12.51
CA ILE A 2 7.51 12.90 11.50
C ILE A 2 8.12 13.21 10.14
N LYS A 3 8.01 12.25 9.21
CA LYS A 3 8.47 12.36 7.83
C LYS A 3 7.32 12.03 6.90
N HIS A 4 7.21 12.75 5.79
CA HIS A 4 6.28 12.43 4.72
C HIS A 4 7.03 11.72 3.59
N LEU A 5 6.46 10.62 3.12
CA LEU A 5 6.93 9.86 1.98
C LEU A 5 5.84 9.89 0.90
N SER A 6 6.23 10.22 -0.32
CA SER A 6 5.34 10.22 -1.47
C SER A 6 5.64 9.01 -2.34
N VAL A 7 4.64 8.17 -2.56
CA VAL A 7 4.74 6.97 -3.39
C VAL A 7 3.97 7.23 -4.68
N ALA A 8 4.70 7.31 -5.80
CA ALA A 8 4.05 7.49 -7.09
C ALA A 8 3.46 6.16 -7.58
N THR A 9 2.15 6.12 -7.75
CA THR A 9 1.42 4.97 -8.31
C THR A 9 0.96 5.27 -9.73
N ARG A 10 0.73 4.23 -10.54
CA ARG A 10 0.21 4.37 -11.92
C ARG A 10 -1.17 3.76 -12.11
N ARG A 11 -1.42 2.65 -11.42
CA ARG A 11 -2.67 1.87 -11.44
C ARG A 11 -2.87 1.21 -10.08
N GLN A 12 -4.02 0.59 -9.87
CA GLN A 12 -4.21 -0.30 -8.73
C GLN A 12 -3.13 -1.39 -8.70
N GLY A 13 -2.62 -1.73 -7.51
CA GLY A 13 -1.58 -2.75 -7.35
C GLY A 13 -0.85 -2.66 -6.02
N LEU A 14 0.12 -3.54 -5.85
CA LEU A 14 1.02 -3.58 -4.70
C LEU A 14 2.29 -2.80 -5.02
N TYR A 15 2.72 -1.94 -4.10
CA TYR A 15 3.90 -1.08 -4.27
C TYR A 15 4.84 -1.30 -3.08
N ASP A 16 6.04 -1.82 -3.35
CA ASP A 16 7.06 -2.00 -2.33
C ASP A 16 7.70 -0.66 -1.95
N VAL A 17 7.54 -0.29 -0.68
CA VAL A 17 8.08 0.95 -0.08
C VAL A 17 9.15 0.66 0.97
N THR A 18 9.55 -0.59 1.14
CA THR A 18 10.46 -1.05 2.20
C THR A 18 11.80 -0.31 2.16
N ALA A 19 12.39 -0.15 0.98
CA ALA A 19 13.67 0.55 0.82
C ALA A 19 13.57 2.04 1.21
N GLN A 20 12.47 2.71 0.85
CA GLN A 20 12.25 4.12 1.20
C GLN A 20 12.06 4.29 2.70
N LEU A 21 11.30 3.40 3.33
CA LEU A 21 11.09 3.38 4.79
C LEU A 21 12.39 3.06 5.55
N ALA A 22 13.17 2.09 5.08
CA ALA A 22 14.44 1.73 5.69
C ALA A 22 15.44 2.90 5.69
N ALA A 23 15.48 3.69 4.60
CA ALA A 23 16.28 4.90 4.55
C ALA A 23 15.82 5.93 5.60
N VAL A 24 14.51 6.15 5.73
CA VAL A 24 13.96 7.07 6.75
C VAL A 24 14.28 6.62 8.18
N VAL A 25 14.15 5.32 8.47
CA VAL A 25 14.48 4.77 9.78
C VAL A 25 15.98 4.90 10.07
N THR A 26 16.84 4.60 9.08
CA THR A 26 18.29 4.73 9.21
C THR A 26 18.70 6.18 9.49
N ASP A 27 18.15 7.13 8.72
CA ASP A 27 18.41 8.57 8.88
C ASP A 27 17.91 9.14 10.22
N SER A 28 16.99 8.43 10.90
CA SER A 28 16.49 8.86 12.19
C SER A 28 17.52 8.72 13.32
N GLY A 29 18.52 7.85 13.15
CA GLY A 29 19.53 7.55 14.18
C GLY A 29 18.97 6.86 15.44
N ILE A 30 17.72 6.39 15.40
CA ILE A 30 17.09 5.66 16.51
C ILE A 30 17.56 4.20 16.44
N GLU A 31 18.23 3.72 17.49
CA GLU A 31 18.70 2.33 17.58
C GLU A 31 17.56 1.36 17.95
N ASP A 32 16.73 1.74 18.93
CA ASP A 32 15.58 0.96 19.38
C ASP A 32 14.35 1.87 19.57
N GLY A 33 13.21 1.48 19.01
CA GLY A 33 11.98 2.25 19.11
C GLY A 33 10.82 1.69 18.30
N LEU A 34 9.77 2.50 18.16
CA LEU A 34 8.58 2.17 17.37
C LEU A 34 8.48 3.07 16.14
N CYS A 35 8.30 2.47 14.96
CA CYS A 35 7.98 3.16 13.73
C CYS A 35 6.47 3.02 13.46
N THR A 36 5.74 4.13 13.52
CA THR A 36 4.31 4.17 13.18
C THR A 36 4.14 4.73 11.77
N LEU A 37 3.42 3.98 10.93
CA LEU A 37 3.10 4.38 9.56
C LEU A 37 1.62 4.74 9.46
N LEU A 38 1.32 5.84 8.76
CA LEU A 38 -0.03 6.29 8.47
C LEU A 38 -0.16 6.56 6.98
N VAL A 39 -1.10 5.87 6.32
CA VAL A 39 -1.56 6.23 4.98
C VAL A 39 -2.60 7.34 5.09
N GLN A 40 -2.42 8.40 4.31
CA GLN A 40 -3.27 9.58 4.30
C GLN A 40 -4.42 9.50 3.27
N HIS A 41 -4.60 8.35 2.62
CA HIS A 41 -5.58 8.10 1.57
C HIS A 41 -6.57 7.02 2.00
N THR A 42 -7.86 7.25 1.81
CA THR A 42 -8.93 6.29 2.16
C THR A 42 -9.00 5.09 1.22
N SER A 43 -8.55 5.27 -0.02
CA SER A 43 -8.53 4.26 -1.09
C SER A 43 -7.18 3.51 -1.19
N ALA A 44 -6.34 3.58 -0.16
CA ALA A 44 -5.09 2.84 -0.10
C ALA A 44 -4.89 2.21 1.28
N SER A 45 -4.05 1.18 1.35
CA SER A 45 -3.73 0.47 2.59
C SER A 45 -2.23 0.23 2.72
N LEU A 46 -1.77 0.02 3.95
CA LEU A 46 -0.45 -0.51 4.26
C LEU A 46 -0.60 -1.97 4.66
N ILE A 47 0.23 -2.82 4.06
CA ILE A 47 0.30 -4.24 4.41
C ILE A 47 1.76 -4.65 4.62
N ILE A 48 1.95 -5.67 5.44
CA ILE A 48 3.22 -6.40 5.56
C ILE A 48 2.94 -7.81 5.04
N GLN A 49 3.65 -8.21 4.00
CA GLN A 49 3.45 -9.48 3.31
C GLN A 49 4.76 -9.93 2.64
N GLU A 50 4.77 -11.09 1.98
CA GLU A 50 5.97 -11.63 1.33
C GLU A 50 6.24 -10.96 -0.03
N ASN A 51 7.41 -10.36 -0.18
CA ASN A 51 7.83 -9.71 -1.43
C ASN A 51 8.92 -10.49 -2.20
N ALA A 52 9.31 -11.69 -1.76
CA ALA A 52 10.39 -12.46 -2.36
C ALA A 52 9.95 -13.27 -3.59
N ASP A 53 8.74 -13.82 -3.56
CA ASP A 53 8.13 -14.56 -4.66
C ASP A 53 7.07 -13.68 -5.38
N PRO A 54 7.25 -13.37 -6.67
CA PRO A 54 6.26 -12.65 -7.47
C PRO A 54 4.87 -13.32 -7.47
N ALA A 55 4.81 -14.67 -7.38
CA ALA A 55 3.54 -15.39 -7.39
C ALA A 55 2.65 -15.02 -6.19
N VAL A 56 3.24 -14.76 -5.02
CA VAL A 56 2.48 -14.36 -3.82
C VAL A 56 1.81 -12.99 -4.02
N GLN A 57 2.52 -12.07 -4.67
CA GLN A 57 1.98 -10.74 -4.99
C GLN A 57 0.86 -10.83 -6.02
N ASP A 58 1.05 -11.63 -7.07
CA ASP A 58 0.04 -11.88 -8.10
C ASP A 58 -1.21 -12.54 -7.50
N ASP A 59 -1.06 -13.55 -6.66
CA ASP A 59 -2.16 -14.24 -6.00
C ASP A 59 -2.94 -13.31 -5.05
N LEU A 60 -2.25 -12.49 -4.26
CA LEU A 60 -2.89 -11.51 -3.39
C LEU A 60 -3.66 -10.47 -4.20
N HIS A 61 -3.07 -9.95 -5.28
CA HIS A 61 -3.72 -8.98 -6.16
C HIS A 61 -4.96 -9.59 -6.85
N ASN A 62 -4.84 -10.81 -7.38
CA ASN A 62 -5.95 -11.54 -7.98
C ASN A 62 -7.07 -11.85 -6.99
N TRP A 63 -6.72 -12.20 -5.75
CA TRP A 63 -7.68 -12.45 -4.69
C TRP A 63 -8.48 -11.20 -4.31
N LEU A 64 -7.81 -10.05 -4.17
CA LEU A 64 -8.46 -8.77 -3.88
C LEU A 64 -9.44 -8.39 -5.00
N ASN A 65 -9.01 -8.46 -6.27
CA ASN A 65 -9.83 -8.13 -7.43
C ASN A 65 -11.01 -9.09 -7.64
N ARG A 66 -10.90 -10.33 -7.15
CA ARG A 66 -12.01 -11.28 -7.14
C ARG A 66 -13.00 -10.99 -6.01
N LEU A 67 -12.54 -10.47 -4.88
CA LEU A 67 -13.36 -10.24 -3.70
C LEU A 67 -14.20 -8.95 -3.83
N VAL A 68 -13.62 -7.90 -4.39
CA VAL A 68 -14.27 -6.62 -4.67
C VAL A 68 -13.88 -6.24 -6.09
N ALA A 69 -14.78 -6.52 -7.04
CA ALA A 69 -14.51 -6.31 -8.45
C ALA A 69 -14.62 -4.82 -8.81
N GLU A 70 -13.73 -4.37 -9.70
CA GLU A 70 -13.75 -3.00 -10.19
C GLU A 70 -15.07 -2.74 -10.95
N ASN A 71 -15.73 -1.61 -10.73
CA ASN A 71 -17.01 -1.19 -11.31
C ASN A 71 -18.18 -2.15 -11.04
N ASP A 72 -18.19 -2.84 -9.89
CA ASP A 72 -19.33 -3.67 -9.51
C ASP A 72 -20.60 -2.80 -9.36
N PRO A 73 -21.67 -3.04 -10.14
CA PRO A 73 -22.91 -2.26 -10.08
C PRO A 73 -23.64 -2.38 -8.73
N LEU A 74 -23.19 -3.27 -7.85
CA LEU A 74 -23.63 -3.35 -6.46
C LEU A 74 -23.36 -2.04 -5.71
N TYR A 75 -22.24 -1.35 -5.99
CA TYR A 75 -21.83 -0.16 -5.25
C TYR A 75 -22.35 1.11 -5.91
N THR A 76 -22.89 2.01 -5.10
CA THR A 76 -23.44 3.30 -5.54
C THR A 76 -22.47 4.46 -5.36
N HIS A 77 -21.31 4.22 -4.73
CA HIS A 77 -20.31 5.24 -4.43
C HIS A 77 -19.34 5.40 -5.60
N THR A 78 -19.78 6.05 -6.69
CA THR A 78 -19.00 6.15 -7.94
C THR A 78 -18.37 7.53 -8.15
N ASP A 79 -18.41 8.41 -7.14
CA ASP A 79 -17.98 9.81 -7.27
C ASP A 79 -16.45 9.98 -7.25
N GLU A 80 -15.70 8.96 -6.83
CA GLU A 80 -14.23 8.99 -6.70
C GLU A 80 -13.48 8.39 -7.91
N GLY A 81 -14.22 7.94 -8.92
CA GLY A 81 -13.69 7.25 -10.10
C GLY A 81 -14.28 5.84 -10.24
N PRO A 82 -13.77 5.03 -11.19
CA PRO A 82 -13.98 3.60 -11.19
C PRO A 82 -13.43 3.02 -9.86
N ASP A 83 -14.32 2.47 -9.03
CA ASP A 83 -13.96 1.61 -7.88
C ASP A 83 -13.30 0.35 -8.39
#